data_AF-A0A963SLY2-F1
#
_entry.id   AF-A0A963SLY2-F1
#
_cell.length_a   1.000
_cell.length_b   1.000
_cell.length_c   1.000
_cell.angle_alpha   90.00
_cell.angle_beta   90.00
_cell.angle_gamma   90.00
#
_symmetry.space_group_name_H-M   'P 1'
#
loop_
_entity.id
_entity.type
_entity.pdbx_description
1 polymer ?
#
loop_
_entity_poly.entity_id
_entity_poly.type
_entity_poly.pdbx_seq_one_letter_code
_entity_poly.pdbx_strand_id
1 'polypeptide(L)'
;MARYYAFLAFAIVFLLAAIAMPVVAHAERVRDLGSFQSVRSNQLTGYGIVVGLDGSGDDNFAYLTQAMKGVSGRFGLQLPAGVNPALKNAAAVVVTADLPAFAKPGQQIDVT
;
A
#
# COMPACT_ATOMS: atom_id res chain seq x y z
N MET A 1 -0.78 -73.99 22.89
CA MET A 1 -0.96 -72.71 23.62
C MET A 1 0.11 -71.67 23.26
N ALA A 2 1.42 -71.98 23.32
CA ALA A 2 2.50 -71.02 23.00
C ALA A 2 2.40 -70.32 21.61
N ARG A 3 1.98 -71.05 20.56
CA ARG A 3 1.80 -70.50 19.20
C ARG A 3 0.70 -69.43 19.09
N TYR A 4 -0.31 -69.47 19.96
CA TYR A 4 -1.41 -68.50 19.98
C TYR A 4 -0.98 -67.17 20.61
N TYR A 5 -0.21 -67.23 21.71
CA TYR A 5 0.34 -66.02 22.34
C TYR A 5 1.35 -65.30 21.45
N ALA A 6 2.18 -66.04 20.70
CA ALA A 6 3.10 -65.45 19.73
C ALA A 6 2.35 -64.71 18.60
N PHE A 7 1.24 -65.27 18.12
CA PHE A 7 0.40 -64.62 17.11
C PHE A 7 -0.28 -63.35 17.64
N LEU A 8 -0.81 -63.39 18.87
CA LEU A 8 -1.39 -62.23 19.55
C LEU A 8 -0.36 -61.11 19.77
N ALA A 9 0.84 -61.46 20.24
CA ALA A 9 1.91 -60.49 20.43
C ALA A 9 2.31 -59.81 19.11
N PHE A 10 2.40 -60.58 18.02
CA PHE A 10 2.70 -60.04 16.69
C PHE A 10 1.59 -59.11 16.18
N ALA A 11 0.32 -59.49 16.38
CA ALA A 11 -0.83 -58.65 16.01
C ALA A 11 -0.85 -57.32 16.79
N ILE A 12 -0.52 -57.35 18.08
CA ILE A 12 -0.44 -56.15 18.92
C ILE A 12 0.70 -55.24 18.48
N VAL A 13 1.89 -55.80 18.21
CA VAL A 13 3.04 -55.01 17.70
C VAL A 13 2.72 -54.38 16.35
N PHE A 14 2.05 -55.11 15.46
CA PHE A 14 1.63 -54.59 14.17
C PHE A 14 0.61 -53.45 14.31
N LEU A 15 -0.38 -53.60 15.20
CA LEU A 15 -1.37 -52.56 15.47
C LEU A 15 -0.72 -51.29 16.05
N LEU A 16 0.22 -51.46 16.98
CA LEU A 16 0.96 -50.33 17.56
C LEU A 16 1.82 -49.61 16.51
N ALA A 17 2.45 -50.36 15.59
CA ALA A 17 3.21 -49.78 14.50
C ALA A 17 2.34 -49.00 13.51
N ALA A 18 1.11 -49.48 13.24
CA ALA A 18 0.16 -48.79 12.38
C ALA A 18 -0.31 -47.46 12.99
N ILE A 19 -0.54 -47.42 14.31
CA ILE A 19 -0.95 -46.19 15.03
C ILE A 19 0.19 -45.18 15.14
N ALA A 20 1.44 -45.66 15.20
CA ALA A 20 2.62 -44.80 15.31
C ALA A 20 3.05 -44.14 13.99
N MET A 21 2.35 -44.37 12.88
CA MET A 21 2.67 -43.72 11.61
C MET A 21 2.43 -42.20 11.69
N PRO A 22 3.43 -41.37 11.34
CA PRO A 22 3.25 -39.92 11.37
C PRO A 22 2.24 -39.50 10.30
N VAL A 23 1.19 -38.81 10.72
CA VAL A 23 0.28 -38.11 9.81
C VAL A 23 0.99 -36.89 9.25
N VAL A 24 0.95 -36.74 7.92
CA VAL A 24 1.43 -35.53 7.24
C VAL A 24 0.45 -34.40 7.55
N ALA A 25 0.87 -33.45 8.38
CA ALA A 25 0.10 -32.25 8.66
C ALA A 25 0.27 -31.26 7.49
N HIS A 26 -0.79 -31.08 6.70
CA HIS A 26 -0.86 -30.02 5.70
C HIS A 26 -1.20 -28.69 6.39
N ALA A 27 -0.17 -27.93 6.76
CA ALA A 27 -0.34 -26.60 7.31
C ALA A 27 -0.32 -25.57 6.16
N GLU A 28 -1.50 -25.08 5.78
CA GLU A 28 -1.63 -23.93 4.88
C GLU A 28 -1.52 -22.63 5.71
N ARG A 29 -0.83 -21.61 5.18
CA ARG A 29 -0.69 -20.37 5.94
C ARG A 29 -2.05 -19.66 5.96
N VAL A 30 -2.47 -19.18 7.13
CA VAL A 30 -3.74 -18.46 7.29
C VAL A 30 -3.86 -17.24 6.35
N ARG A 31 -2.74 -16.64 5.94
CA ARG A 31 -2.70 -15.54 4.96
C ARG A 31 -3.06 -15.95 3.53
N ASP A 32 -3.00 -17.23 3.21
CA ASP A 32 -3.29 -17.77 1.88
C ASP A 32 -4.77 -18.20 1.76
N LEU A 33 -5.50 -18.27 2.88
CA LEU A 33 -6.90 -18.70 2.97
C LEU A 33 -7.92 -17.60 2.62
N GLY A 34 -7.49 -16.34 2.48
CA GLY A 34 -8.39 -15.25 2.10
C GLY A 34 -7.80 -13.85 2.27
N SER A 35 -8.45 -12.87 1.65
CA SER A 35 -8.14 -11.46 1.84
C SER A 35 -8.85 -10.90 3.07
N PHE A 36 -8.20 -10.00 3.81
CA PHE A 36 -8.85 -9.32 4.92
C PHE A 36 -9.86 -8.29 4.37
N GLN A 37 -11.11 -8.32 4.87
CA GLN A 37 -12.18 -7.40 4.43
C GLN A 37 -11.84 -5.91 4.55
N SER A 38 -10.83 -5.55 5.35
CA SER A 38 -10.44 -4.17 5.62
C SER A 38 -9.19 -3.69 4.84
N VAL A 39 -8.65 -4.49 3.92
CA VAL A 39 -7.57 -4.05 3.01
C VAL A 39 -8.19 -3.21 1.90
N ARG A 40 -8.40 -1.92 2.17
CA ARG A 40 -8.84 -0.95 1.16
C ARG A 40 -7.72 0.03 0.87
N SER A 41 -7.44 0.24 -0.42
CA SER A 41 -6.68 1.42 -0.84
C SER A 41 -7.53 2.67 -0.63
N ASN A 42 -6.89 3.78 -0.31
CA ASN A 42 -7.57 5.08 -0.18
C ASN A 42 -7.03 6.01 -1.25
N GLN A 43 -7.92 6.63 -2.02
CA GLN A 43 -7.50 7.68 -2.96
C GLN A 43 -7.07 8.93 -2.19
N LEU A 44 -5.93 9.46 -2.58
CA LEU A 44 -5.41 10.74 -2.16
C LEU A 44 -5.47 11.69 -3.35
N THR A 45 -6.06 12.87 -3.14
CA THR A 45 -6.06 13.95 -4.13
C THR A 45 -5.27 15.11 -3.56
N GLY A 46 -4.25 15.55 -4.30
CA GLY A 46 -3.39 16.68 -3.98
C GLY A 46 -3.46 17.76 -5.05
N TYR A 47 -3.21 19.00 -4.62
CA TYR A 47 -3.00 20.13 -5.53
C TYR A 47 -1.53 20.55 -5.44
N GLY A 48 -0.87 20.62 -6.58
CA GLY A 48 0.54 20.96 -6.69
C GLY A 48 0.80 21.98 -7.79
N ILE A 49 2.01 22.56 -7.78
CA ILE A 49 2.48 23.48 -8.80
C ILE A 49 3.81 22.94 -9.27
N VAL A 50 3.92 22.71 -10.57
CA VAL A 50 5.16 22.23 -11.20
C VAL A 50 5.75 23.38 -11.97
N VAL A 51 7.05 23.61 -11.78
CA VAL A 51 7.84 24.58 -12.56
C VAL A 51 8.60 23.82 -13.66
N GLY A 52 8.43 24.28 -14.90
CA GLY A 52 8.98 23.68 -16.12
C GLY A 52 10.00 24.58 -16.81
N LEU A 53 10.37 24.21 -18.04
CA LEU A 53 11.30 24.98 -18.86
C LEU A 53 10.72 26.35 -19.24
N ASP A 54 11.62 27.27 -19.61
CA ASP A 54 11.24 28.61 -20.03
C ASP A 54 10.33 28.55 -21.27
N GLY A 55 9.10 29.05 -21.13
CA GLY A 55 8.07 29.04 -22.18
C GLY A 55 7.20 27.79 -22.28
N SER A 56 7.29 26.83 -21.34
CA SER A 56 6.43 25.63 -21.33
C SER A 56 5.34 25.64 -20.25
N GLY A 57 5.06 26.79 -19.63
CA GLY A 57 4.03 26.95 -18.60
C GLY A 57 2.63 27.22 -19.16
N ASP A 58 1.64 27.28 -18.28
CA ASP A 58 0.27 27.66 -18.65
C ASP A 58 0.12 29.18 -18.77
N ASP A 59 -0.48 29.65 -19.87
CA ASP A 59 -0.85 31.06 -20.04
C ASP A 59 -2.04 31.49 -19.15
N ASN A 60 -2.69 30.55 -18.45
CA ASN A 60 -3.84 30.81 -17.60
C ASN A 60 -3.45 31.14 -16.14
N PHE A 61 -3.10 32.41 -15.93
CA PHE A 61 -2.51 32.91 -14.68
C PHE A 61 -3.46 32.90 -13.46
N ALA A 62 -4.79 32.89 -13.65
CA ALA A 62 -5.72 33.11 -12.53
C ALA A 62 -5.77 31.93 -11.54
N TYR A 63 -5.89 30.70 -12.04
CA TYR A 63 -5.91 29.49 -11.22
C TYR A 63 -4.55 29.21 -10.57
N LEU A 64 -3.49 29.45 -11.34
CA LEU A 64 -2.11 29.26 -10.90
C LEU A 64 -1.72 30.24 -9.78
N THR A 65 -2.13 31.51 -9.88
CA THR A 65 -1.93 32.51 -8.82
C THR A 65 -2.70 32.15 -7.54
N GLN A 66 -3.91 31.61 -7.66
CA GLN A 66 -4.66 31.16 -6.48
C GLN A 66 -4.02 29.92 -5.84
N ALA A 67 -3.56 28.96 -6.65
CA ALA A 67 -2.80 27.81 -6.16
C ALA A 67 -1.51 28.26 -5.47
N MET A 68 -0.74 29.18 -6.07
CA MET A 68 0.50 29.73 -5.49
C MET A 68 0.25 30.41 -4.15
N LYS A 69 -0.84 31.18 -4.00
CA LYS A 69 -1.23 31.78 -2.72
C LYS A 69 -1.46 30.72 -1.64
N GLY A 70 -2.13 29.62 -1.99
CA GLY A 70 -2.36 28.50 -1.07
C GLY A 70 -1.07 27.77 -0.67
N VAL A 71 -0.21 27.46 -1.64
CA VAL A 71 1.06 26.75 -1.41
C VAL A 71 2.03 27.62 -0.62
N SER A 72 2.26 28.86 -1.06
CA SER A 72 3.16 29.80 -0.41
C SER A 72 2.71 30.11 1.03
N GLY A 73 1.40 30.22 1.29
CA GLY A 73 0.85 30.33 2.64
C GLY A 73 1.17 29.13 3.55
N ARG A 74 1.15 27.89 3.03
CA ARG A 74 1.54 26.69 3.80
C ARG A 74 3.02 26.66 4.13
N PHE A 75 3.87 27.26 3.29
CA PHE A 75 5.31 27.40 3.53
C PHE A 75 5.69 28.68 4.29
N GLY A 76 4.71 29.47 4.76
CA GLY A 76 4.96 30.72 5.49
C GLY A 76 5.42 31.89 4.61
N LEU A 77 5.33 31.76 3.29
CA LEU A 77 5.73 32.75 2.30
C LEU A 77 4.50 33.47 1.74
N GLN A 78 3.76 34.24 2.57
CA GLN A 78 2.55 34.92 2.08
C GLN A 78 2.86 35.94 0.97
N LEU A 79 2.14 35.81 -0.14
CA LEU A 79 2.17 36.78 -1.25
C LEU A 79 1.43 38.07 -0.85
N PRO A 80 2.02 39.26 -1.08
CA PRO A 80 1.35 40.55 -0.82
C PRO A 80 0.07 40.73 -1.65
N ALA A 81 -0.88 41.50 -1.11
CA ALA A 81 -2.13 41.80 -1.81
C ALA A 81 -1.86 42.53 -3.14
N GLY A 82 -2.52 42.09 -4.22
CA GLY A 82 -2.36 42.69 -5.56
C GLY A 82 -1.16 42.19 -6.37
N VAL A 83 -0.28 41.37 -5.79
CA VAL A 83 0.81 40.74 -6.54
C VAL A 83 0.23 39.58 -7.37
N ASN A 84 0.32 39.71 -8.69
CA ASN A 84 0.10 38.61 -9.63
C ASN A 84 1.49 38.08 -10.04
N PRO A 85 2.01 37.01 -9.41
CA PRO A 85 3.28 36.45 -9.82
C PRO A 85 3.20 36.07 -11.29
N ALA A 86 4.13 36.57 -12.10
CA ALA A 86 4.12 36.27 -13.52
C ALA A 86 4.69 34.87 -13.76
N LEU A 87 3.81 33.87 -13.81
CA LEU A 87 4.17 32.46 -13.76
C LEU A 87 4.30 31.85 -15.16
N LYS A 88 5.13 32.47 -16.00
CA LYS A 88 5.34 32.06 -17.40
C LYS A 88 5.83 30.61 -17.60
N ASN A 89 6.40 30.03 -16.53
CA ASN A 89 7.07 28.72 -16.54
C ASN A 89 6.53 27.77 -15.47
N ALA A 90 5.32 28.01 -14.97
CA ALA A 90 4.68 27.12 -14.00
C ALA A 90 3.32 26.64 -14.50
N ALA A 91 2.94 25.44 -14.10
CA ALA A 91 1.67 24.81 -14.41
C ALA A 91 1.01 24.31 -13.12
N ALA A 92 -0.31 24.45 -13.04
CA ALA A 92 -1.10 23.96 -11.93
C ALA A 92 -1.48 22.52 -12.23
N VAL A 93 -1.09 21.59 -11.36
CA VAL A 93 -1.36 20.16 -11.57
C VAL A 93 -2.23 19.62 -10.46
N VAL A 94 -3.20 18.81 -10.85
CA VAL A 94 -3.92 17.93 -9.94
C VAL A 94 -3.17 16.61 -9.95
N VAL A 95 -2.78 16.16 -8.77
CA VAL A 95 -2.12 14.87 -8.60
C VAL A 95 -3.02 13.95 -7.79
N THR A 96 -3.09 12.70 -8.20
CA THR A 96 -3.86 11.66 -7.56
C THR A 96 -2.95 10.49 -7.22
N ALA A 97 -3.20 9.83 -6.10
CA ALA A 97 -2.40 8.69 -5.68
C ALA A 97 -3.26 7.67 -4.93
N ASP A 98 -2.94 6.40 -5.08
CA ASP A 98 -3.57 5.34 -4.29
C ASP A 98 -2.71 5.00 -3.08
N LEU A 99 -3.22 5.24 -1.88
CA LEU A 99 -2.57 4.86 -0.63
C LEU A 99 -2.84 3.38 -0.33
N PRO A 100 -1.82 2.50 -0.35
CA PRO A 100 -2.02 1.09 -0.06
C PRO A 100 -2.44 0.88 1.40
N ALA A 101 -3.19 -0.19 1.65
CA ALA A 101 -3.58 -0.56 3.00
C ALA A 101 -2.35 -0.79 3.88
N PHE A 102 -2.41 -0.32 5.12
CA PHE A 102 -1.32 -0.41 6.10
C PHE A 102 -0.03 0.35 5.73
N ALA A 103 -0.12 1.35 4.84
CA ALA A 103 1.00 2.25 4.58
C ALA A 103 1.49 2.91 5.88
N LYS A 104 2.81 2.95 6.07
CA LYS A 104 3.44 3.56 7.25
C LYS A 104 3.83 5.02 6.98
N PRO A 105 3.89 5.88 8.02
CA PRO A 105 4.46 7.21 7.87
C PRO A 105 5.87 7.15 7.27
N GLY A 106 6.12 7.92 6.21
CA GLY A 106 7.42 7.96 5.51
C GLY A 106 7.58 6.92 4.39
N GLN A 107 6.61 6.05 4.14
CA GLN A 107 6.62 5.12 3.02
C GLN A 107 6.42 5.88 1.69
N GLN A 108 7.25 5.59 0.69
CA GLN A 108 7.07 6.14 -0.66
C GLN A 108 5.81 5.56 -1.30
N ILE A 109 5.08 6.41 -2.01
CA ILE A 109 3.90 6.05 -2.80
C ILE A 109 4.05 6.67 -4.18
N ASP A 110 3.56 5.94 -5.20
CA ASP A 110 3.52 6.44 -6.56
C ASP A 110 2.34 7.39 -6.75
N VAL A 111 2.56 8.44 -7.54
CA VAL A 111 1.61 9.53 -7.79
C VAL A 111 1.42 9.68 -9.29
N THR A 112 0.18 9.89 -9.74
CA THR A 112 -0.19 10.14 -11.14
C THR A 112 -0.91 11.47 -11.28
#